data_AF-A0A8T5D9B9-F1
#
_entry.id   AF-A0A8T5D9B9-F1
#
_cell.length_a   1.000
_cell.length_b   1.000
_cell.length_c   1.000
_cell.angle_alpha   90.00
_cell.angle_beta   90.00
_cell.angle_gamma   90.00
#
_symmetry.space_group_name_H-M   'P 1'
#
loop_
_entity.id
_entity.type
_entity.pdbx_description
1 polymer ?
#
loop_
_entity_poly.entity_id
_entity_poly.type
_entity_poly.pdbx_seq_one_letter_code
_entity_poly.pdbx_strand_id
1 'polypeptide(L)' 'LAVAVGISTSLDFMLPVGTPPNAIAYSTGRVTMAEMIKAGILLDLVGAIVTITFAYLIWPMLI' A
#
# COMPACT_ATOMS: atom_id res chain seq x y z
N LEU A 1 -6.27 -8.21 14.83
CA LEU A 1 -5.36 -8.85 13.84
C LEU A 1 -5.95 -8.88 12.43
N ALA A 2 -7.12 -9.49 12.20
CA ALA A 2 -7.71 -9.62 10.85
C ALA A 2 -7.88 -8.26 10.13
N VAL A 3 -8.33 -7.21 10.83
CA VAL A 3 -8.47 -5.86 10.27
C VAL A 3 -7.12 -5.27 9.83
N ALA A 4 -6.10 -5.35 10.69
CA ALA A 4 -4.76 -4.86 10.36
C ALA A 4 -4.14 -5.61 9.17
N VAL A 5 -4.31 -6.94 9.12
CA VAL A 5 -3.83 -7.77 8.00
C VAL A 5 -4.55 -7.38 6.70
N GLY A 6 -5.88 -7.23 6.73
CA GLY A 6 -6.66 -6.86 5.54
C GLY A 6 -6.29 -5.48 4.99
N ILE A 7 -6.07 -4.50 5.88
CA ILE A 7 -5.58 -3.18 5.49
C ILE A 7 -4.19 -3.29 4.85
N SER A 8 -3.24 -3.97 5.51
CA SER A 8 -1.88 -4.11 4.98
C SER A 8 -1.82 -4.84 3.62
N THR A 9 -2.63 -5.88 3.40
CA THR A 9 -2.69 -6.57 2.10
C THR A 9 -3.28 -5.72 0.98
N SER A 10 -4.07 -4.70 1.31
CA SER A 10 -4.64 -3.78 0.33
C SER A 10 -3.66 -2.69 -0.10
N LEU A 11 -2.51 -2.58 0.59
CA LEU A 11 -1.47 -1.59 0.34
C LEU A 11 -0.34 -2.09 -0.58
N ASP A 12 -0.51 -3.19 -1.33
CA ASP A 12 0.51 -3.67 -2.28
C ASP A 12 0.56 -2.75 -3.53
N PHE A 13 1.42 -1.72 -3.49
CA PHE A 13 1.53 -0.72 -4.57
C PHE A 13 2.81 -0.82 -5.39
N MET A 14 3.81 -1.61 -4.96
CA MET A 14 5.12 -1.70 -5.63
C MET A 14 5.10 -2.36 -7.00
N LEU A 15 4.13 -3.26 -7.26
CA LEU A 15 4.13 -4.08 -8.47
C LEU A 15 2.91 -3.79 -9.36
N PRO A 16 3.07 -3.85 -10.70
CA PRO A 16 1.97 -3.67 -11.64
C PRO A 16 0.93 -4.80 -11.59
N VAL A 17 1.31 -5.97 -11.07
CA VAL A 17 0.44 -7.16 -10.93
C VAL A 17 -0.54 -7.05 -9.76
N GLY A 18 -0.30 -6.16 -8.80
CA GLY A 18 -1.08 -6.09 -7.55
C GLY A 18 -2.52 -5.61 -7.75
N THR A 19 -2.77 -4.64 -8.65
CA THR A 19 -4.10 -4.04 -8.85
C THR A 19 -4.34 -3.55 -10.29
N PRO A 20 -5.60 -3.56 -10.79
CA PRO A 20 -5.94 -3.09 -12.14
C PRO A 20 -5.44 -1.66 -12.48
N PRO A 21 -5.52 -0.66 -11.58
CA PRO A 21 -5.02 0.69 -11.86
C PRO A 21 -3.51 0.75 -12.13
N ASN A 22 -2.71 0.01 -11.35
CA ASN A 22 -1.25 -0.04 -11.51
C ASN A 22 -0.85 -0.72 -12.84
N ALA A 23 -1.56 -1.79 -13.23
CA ALA A 23 -1.38 -2.42 -14.54
C ALA A 23 -1.70 -1.47 -15.71
N ILE A 24 -2.80 -0.70 -15.60
CA ILE A 24 -3.18 0.30 -16.61
C ILE A 24 -2.11 1.39 -16.72
N ALA A 25 -1.62 1.93 -15.60
CA ALA A 25 -0.58 2.96 -15.59
C ALA A 25 0.72 2.46 -16.26
N TYR A 26 1.16 1.25 -15.92
CA TYR A 26 2.32 0.61 -16.54
C TYR A 26 2.14 0.39 -18.05
N SER A 27 0.94 -0.04 -18.47
CA SER A 27 0.62 -0.28 -19.89
C SER A 27 0.66 0.97 -20.78
N THR A 28 0.62 2.17 -20.19
CA THR A 28 0.75 3.43 -20.95
C THR A 28 2.14 3.66 -21.54
N GLY A 29 3.16 2.90 -21.09
CA GLY A 29 4.56 3.08 -21.49
C GLY A 29 5.22 4.36 -20.97
N ARG A 30 4.50 5.15 -20.15
CA ARG A 30 4.99 6.41 -19.55
C ARG A 30 5.62 6.23 -18.18
N VAL A 31 5.39 5.08 -17.53
CA VAL A 31 5.88 4.77 -16.19
C VAL A 31 6.67 3.48 -16.27
N THR A 32 7.93 3.53 -15.89
CA THR A 32 8.81 2.37 -15.83
C THR A 32 8.56 1.56 -14.56
N MET A 33 8.93 0.28 -14.58
CA MET A 33 8.81 -0.58 -13.40
C MET A 33 9.62 -0.05 -12.21
N ALA A 34 10.78 0.56 -12.47
CA ALA A 34 11.62 1.15 -11.43
C ALA A 34 10.97 2.38 -10.76
N GLU A 35 10.24 3.19 -11.52
CA GLU A 35 9.48 4.33 -10.98
C GLU A 35 8.30 3.85 -10.12
N MET A 36 7.59 2.82 -10.56
CA MET A 36 6.53 2.20 -9.76
C MET A 36 7.06 1.63 -8.45
N ILE A 37 8.18 0.91 -8.48
CA ILE A 37 8.80 0.34 -7.28
C ILE A 37 9.21 1.46 -6.31
N LYS A 38 9.85 2.54 -6.79
CA LYS A 38 10.24 3.67 -5.92
C LYS A 38 9.04 4.36 -5.30
N ALA A 39 7.99 4.62 -6.09
CA ALA A 39 6.77 5.23 -5.59
C ALA A 39 6.03 4.30 -4.61
N GLY A 40 5.95 3.00 -4.94
CA GLY A 40 5.33 1.98 -4.12
C GLY A 40 6.00 1.80 -2.78
N ILE A 41 7.33 1.67 -2.71
CA ILE A 41 8.06 1.55 -1.43
C ILE A 41 7.71 2.72 -0.50
N LEU A 42 7.67 3.94 -1.02
CA LEU A 42 7.32 5.11 -0.22
C LEU A 42 5.87 5.02 0.29
N LEU A 43 4.93 4.62 -0.57
CA LEU A 43 3.52 4.49 -0.21
C LEU A 43 3.30 3.38 0.83
N ASP A 44 3.93 2.22 0.63
CA ASP A 44 3.85 1.05 1.49
C ASP A 44 4.40 1.37 2.89
N LEU A 45 5.52 2.10 2.96
CA LEU A 45 6.13 2.51 4.22
C LEU A 45 5.23 3.48 5.01
N VAL A 46 4.66 4.47 4.31
CA VAL A 46 3.71 5.42 4.91
C VAL A 46 2.45 4.68 5.38
N GLY A 47 1.90 3.81 4.54
CA GLY A 47 0.72 3.00 4.86
C GLY A 47 0.95 2.07 6.04
N ALA A 48 2.15 1.47 6.15
CA ALA A 48 2.53 0.66 7.30
C ALA A 48 2.57 1.48 8.58
N ILE A 49 3.20 2.66 8.57
CA ILE A 49 3.23 3.56 9.73
C ILE A 49 1.81 3.93 10.17
N VAL A 50 0.97 4.38 9.22
CA VAL A 50 -0.43 4.76 9.50
C VAL A 50 -1.20 3.57 10.09
N THR A 51 -1.04 2.38 9.53
CA THR A 51 -1.73 1.16 10.00
C THR A 51 -1.30 0.78 11.41
N ILE A 52 0.01 0.86 11.71
CA ILE A 52 0.56 0.61 13.05
C ILE A 52 0.03 1.64 14.04
N THR A 53 0.08 2.93 13.72
CA THR A 53 -0.46 4.00 14.56
C THR A 53 -1.94 3.78 14.85
N PHE A 54 -2.74 3.47 13.82
CA PHE A 54 -4.16 3.22 14.00
C PHE A 54 -4.43 1.99 14.88
N ALA A 55 -3.72 0.89 14.65
CA ALA A 55 -3.88 -0.35 15.39
C ALA A 55 -3.47 -0.24 16.88
N TYR A 56 -2.46 0.56 17.21
CA TYR A 56 -1.94 0.66 18.58
C TYR A 56 -2.47 1.86 19.38
N LEU A 57 -2.87 2.96 18.73
CA LEU A 57 -3.35 4.16 19.44
C LEU A 57 -4.86 4.33 19.35
N ILE A 58 -5.45 4.19 18.15
CA ILE A 58 -6.88 4.48 17.93
C ILE A 58 -7.73 3.28 18.30
N TRP A 59 -7.34 2.07 17.87
CA TRP A 59 -8.11 0.84 18.12
C TRP A 59 -8.37 0.58 19.61
N PRO A 60 -7.38 0.58 20.52
CA PRO A 60 -7.62 0.39 21.95
C PRO A 60 -8.32 1.58 22.66
N MET A 61 -8.47 2.74 22.03
CA MET A 61 -9.32 3.82 22.55
C MET A 61 -10.81 3.61 22.20
N LEU A 62 -11.10 2.84 21.15
CA LEU A 62 -12.44 2.64 20.61
C LEU A 62 -13.18 1.46 21.28
N ILE A 63 -12.43 0.53 21.87
CA ILE A 63 -12.89 -0.64 22.65
C ILE A 63 -12.52 -0.47 24.12
#